data_AF-A0A7W1FFT7-F1
#
_entry.id   AF-A0A7W1FFT7-F1
#
_cell.length_a   1.000
_cell.length_b   1.000
_cell.length_c   1.000
_cell.angle_alpha   90.00
_cell.angle_beta   90.00
_cell.angle_gamma   90.00
#
_symmetry.space_group_name_H-M   'P 1'
#
loop_
_entity.id
_entity.type
_entity.pdbx_description
1 polymer ?
#
loop_
_entity_poly.entity_id
_entity_poly.type
_entity_poly.pdbx_seq_one_letter_code
_entity_poly.pdbx_strand_id
1 'polypeptide(L)' 'MHFTSEISERTIRLIDAYSNSFGLQLPDAQVAAACLEYDLTLITYNTKDFQFIRGLKIVVPPFPTV' A
#
# COMPACT_ATOMS: atom_id res chain seq x y z
N MET A 1 4.57 14.05 1.58
CA MET A 1 3.34 13.25 1.61
C MET A 1 2.38 13.96 2.56
N HIS A 2 1.23 14.45 2.07
CA HIS A 2 0.26 15.13 2.91
C HIS A 2 -0.72 14.09 3.44
N PHE A 3 -0.79 13.93 4.77
CA PHE A 3 -1.66 12.95 5.41
C PHE A 3 -2.97 13.63 5.79
N THR A 4 -4.04 13.21 5.15
CA THR A 4 -5.40 13.66 5.48
C THR A 4 -6.03 12.71 6.50
N SER A 5 -7.19 13.10 7.03
CA SER A 5 -8.01 12.24 7.90
C SER A 5 -8.37 10.92 7.22
N GLU A 6 -8.66 10.96 5.92
CA GLU A 6 -9.10 9.83 5.11
C GLU A 6 -7.99 8.79 4.95
N ILE A 7 -6.75 9.25 4.72
CA ILE A 7 -5.57 8.36 4.64
C ILE A 7 -5.32 7.71 5.99
N SER A 8 -5.45 8.47 7.09
CA SER A 8 -5.26 7.96 8.44
C SER A 8 -6.30 6.88 8.79
N GLU A 9 -7.59 7.15 8.51
CA GLU A 9 -8.66 6.18 8.74
C GLU A 9 -8.47 4.92 7.89
N ARG A 10 -8.10 5.08 6.61
CA ARG A 10 -7.84 3.95 5.72
C ARG A 10 -6.63 3.13 6.17
N THR A 11 -5.58 3.78 6.66
CA THR A 11 -4.41 3.11 7.24
C THR A 11 -4.83 2.22 8.41
N ILE A 12 -5.66 2.72 9.33
CA ILE A 12 -6.16 1.94 10.47
C ILE A 12 -6.94 0.71 9.98
N ARG A 13 -7.84 0.88 9.00
CA ARG A 13 -8.61 -0.23 8.41
C ARG A 13 -7.71 -1.29 7.77
N LEU A 14 -6.64 -0.88 7.08
CA LEU A 14 -5.68 -1.80 6.48
C LEU A 14 -4.89 -2.59 7.55
N ILE A 15 -4.49 -1.93 8.63
CA ILE A 15 -3.80 -2.59 9.75
C ILE A 15 -4.72 -3.61 10.43
N ASP A 16 -5.95 -3.23 10.72
CA ASP A 16 -6.94 -4.13 11.33
C ASP A 16 -7.19 -5.37 10.45
N ALA A 17 -7.32 -5.17 9.14
CA ALA A 17 -7.58 -6.25 8.19
C ALA A 17 -6.38 -7.18 7.95
N TYR A 18 -5.14 -6.68 7.95
CA TYR A 18 -4.01 -7.41 7.36
C TYR A 18 -2.77 -7.57 8.26
N SER A 19 -2.67 -6.88 9.39
CA SER A 19 -1.50 -7.00 10.29
C SER A 19 -1.32 -8.43 10.82
N ASN A 20 -2.40 -9.08 11.24
CA ASN A 20 -2.35 -10.44 11.82
C ASN A 20 -2.21 -11.54 10.76
N SER A 21 -2.79 -11.36 9.56
CA SER A 21 -2.81 -12.41 8.53
C SER A 21 -1.64 -12.33 7.55
N PHE A 22 -1.20 -11.12 7.21
CA PHE A 22 -0.18 -10.88 6.19
C PHE A 22 1.01 -10.07 6.71
N GLY A 23 1.05 -9.74 8.00
CA GLY A 23 2.16 -9.02 8.61
C GLY A 23 2.28 -7.56 8.17
N LEU A 24 1.21 -6.96 7.62
CA LEU A 24 1.24 -5.58 7.13
C LEU A 24 1.62 -4.61 8.25
N GLN A 25 2.67 -3.82 8.02
CA GLN A 25 3.19 -2.85 9.00
C GLN A 25 2.60 -1.45 8.77
N LEU A 26 2.63 -0.61 9.80
CA LEU A 26 2.09 0.76 9.76
C LEU A 26 2.64 1.58 8.57
N PRO A 27 3.95 1.60 8.28
CA PRO A 27 4.48 2.38 7.15
C PRO A 27 3.93 1.90 5.80
N ASP A 28 3.86 0.58 5.57
CA ASP A 28 3.37 0.01 4.32
C ASP A 28 1.86 0.23 4.16
N ALA A 29 1.11 0.13 5.25
CA ALA A 29 -0.32 0.46 5.27
C ALA A 29 -0.57 1.93 4.92
N GLN A 30 0.28 2.86 5.36
CA GLN A 30 0.18 4.28 5.00
C GLN A 30 0.43 4.52 3.51
N VAL A 31 1.43 3.85 2.93
CA VAL A 31 1.71 3.92 1.49
C VAL A 31 0.53 3.37 0.68
N ALA A 32 0.04 2.19 1.04
CA ALA A 32 -1.12 1.57 0.39
C ALA A 32 -2.38 2.45 0.53
N ALA A 33 -2.63 3.02 1.70
CA ALA A 33 -3.76 3.91 1.94
C ALA A 33 -3.73 5.15 1.04
N ALA A 34 -2.56 5.79 0.90
CA ALA A 34 -2.40 6.94 0.02
C ALA A 34 -2.58 6.56 -1.45
N CYS A 35 -2.04 5.41 -1.90
CA CYS A 35 -2.26 4.94 -3.26
C CYS A 35 -3.74 4.68 -3.55
N LEU A 36 -4.46 4.09 -2.60
CA LEU A 36 -5.91 3.86 -2.73
C LEU A 36 -6.72 5.17 -2.71
N GLU A 37 -6.32 6.15 -1.90
CA GLU A 37 -7.03 7.43 -1.79
C GLU A 37 -6.89 8.28 -3.06
N TYR A 38 -5.70 8.31 -3.65
CA TYR A 38 -5.39 9.12 -4.83
C TYR A 38 -5.46 8.33 -6.15
N ASP A 39 -6.00 7.11 -6.13
CA ASP A 39 -6.06 6.17 -7.28
C ASP A 39 -4.71 5.94 -8.00
N LEU A 40 -3.61 5.93 -7.23
CA LEU A 40 -2.25 5.78 -7.75
C LEU A 40 -1.84 4.30 -7.86
N THR A 41 -0.91 4.05 -8.78
CA THR A 41 -0.22 2.75 -8.88
C THR A 41 1.02 2.74 -7.99
N LEU A 42 1.11 1.76 -7.09
CA LEU A 42 2.29 1.52 -6.28
C LEU A 42 3.37 0.83 -7.14
N ILE A 43 4.48 1.54 -7.32
CA ILE A 43 5.68 0.99 -7.96
C ILE A 43 6.54 0.33 -6.87
N THR A 44 6.72 -0.99 -6.93
CA THR A 44 7.51 -1.71 -5.92
C THR A 44 8.07 -3.03 -6.43
N TYR A 45 9.23 -3.44 -5.89
CA TYR A 45 9.75 -4.80 -6.07
C TYR A 45 9.17 -5.78 -5.04
N ASN A 46 8.64 -5.30 -3.92
CA ASN A 46 8.11 -6.12 -2.83
C ASN A 46 6.62 -6.44 -3.03
N THR A 47 6.25 -6.92 -4.22
CA THR A 47 4.84 -7.16 -4.59
C THR A 47 4.10 -8.07 -3.61
N LYS A 48 4.79 -9.03 -3.00
CA LYS A 48 4.22 -9.98 -2.04
C LYS A 48 3.65 -9.31 -0.79
N ASP A 49 4.21 -8.17 -0.40
CA ASP A 49 3.84 -7.44 0.82
C ASP A 49 2.60 -6.56 0.60
N PHE A 50 2.14 -6.43 -0.64
CA PHE A 50 1.03 -5.54 -1.03
C PHE A 50 -0.07 -6.24 -1.85
N GLN A 51 0.23 -7.36 -2.51
CA GLN A 51 -0.71 -8.03 -3.45
C GLN A 51 -2.02 -8.51 -2.83
N PHE A 52 -2.07 -8.68 -1.50
CA PHE A 52 -3.29 -9.07 -0.79
C PHE A 52 -4.24 -7.90 -0.53
N ILE A 53 -3.79 -6.65 -0.72
CA ILE A 53 -4.60 -5.45 -0.48
C ILE A 53 -5.55 -5.24 -1.66
N ARG A 54 -6.83 -5.51 -1.45
CA ARG A 54 -7.87 -5.38 -2.47
C ARG A 54 -7.93 -3.95 -3.02
N GLY A 55 -7.91 -3.82 -4.35
CA GLY A 55 -8.03 -2.55 -5.07
C GLY A 55 -6.72 -1.79 -5.25
N LEU A 56 -5.62 -2.23 -4.63
CA LEU A 56 -4.31 -1.60 -4.80
C LEU A 56 -3.71 -1.99 -6.16
N LYS A 57 -3.45 -1.00 -7.01
CA LYS A 57 -2.74 -1.19 -8.27
C LYS A 57 -1.24 -1.29 -7.99
N ILE A 58 -0.58 -2.34 -8.48
CA ILE A 58 0.85 -2.58 -8.27
C ILE A 58 1.52 -2.79 -9.62
N VAL A 59 2.70 -2.22 -9.79
CA VAL A 59 3.57 -2.50 -10.93
C VAL A 59 5.00 -2.73 -10.45
N VAL A 60 5.66 -3.75 -10.99
CA VAL A 60 7.10 -3.94 -10.80
C VAL A 60 7.81 -2.99 -11.76
N PRO A 61 8.74 -2.14 -11.29
CA PRO A 61 9.51 -1.30 -12.20
C PRO A 61 10.18 -2.15 -13.29
N PRO A 62 10.22 -1.69 -14.54
CA PRO A 62 11.06 -2.34 -15.54
C PRO A 62 12.51 -2.33 -15.03
N PHE A 63 13.25 -3.42 -15.26
CA PHE A 63 14.66 -3.49 -14.91
C PHE A 63 15.38 -2.22 -15.39
N PRO A 64 16.30 -1.64 -14.60
CA PRO A 64 17.15 -0.59 -15.13
C PRO A 64 17.90 -1.20 -16.32
N THR A 65 17.58 -0.74 -17.53
CA THR A 65 18.43 -0.96 -18.69
C THR A 65 19.79 -0.39 -18.31
N VAL A 66 20.73 -1.30 -18.08
CA VAL A 66 22.16 -1.03 -17.91
C VAL A 66 22.69 -0.23 -19.08
#